data_AF-B0W7J3-F1
#
_entry.id   AF-B0W7J3-F1
#
_cell.length_a   1.000
_cell.length_b   1.000
_cell.length_c   1.000
_cell.angle_alpha   90.00
_cell.angle_beta   90.00
_cell.angle_gamma   90.00
#
_symmetry.space_group_name_H-M   'P 1'
#
loop_
_entity.id
_entity.type
_entity.pdbx_description
1 polymer ?
#
loop_
_entity_poly.entity_id
_entity_poly.type
_entity_poly.pdbx_seq_one_letter_code
_entity_poly.pdbx_strand_id
1 'polypeptide(L)'
;MFSNIVILGAVLLCCTLQAAVNGAEYDTKYDNVDLDEIFRSTRLLNNYMNCLKKVGPCTPEGKELKENLPDALANDCAKCSDKQKAGASKVIHFIVENRRDDFGALEKLYDPSGEFRRKYLDEQMHFRLHREEGGSAAVEEKSPASESEATTEEAAAAAQDHGQSAEGRR
;
A
#
# COMPACT_ATOMS: atom_id res chain seq x y z
N MET A 1 -12.39 -39.88 -42.83
CA MET A 1 -13.73 -39.49 -42.32
C MET A 1 -13.81 -39.52 -40.79
N PHE A 2 -13.13 -40.45 -40.10
CA PHE A 2 -13.14 -40.56 -38.63
C PHE A 2 -12.37 -39.46 -37.87
N SER A 3 -11.36 -38.83 -38.47
CA SER A 3 -10.58 -37.76 -37.83
C SER A 3 -11.38 -36.48 -37.55
N ASN A 4 -12.38 -36.16 -38.36
CA ASN A 4 -13.18 -34.94 -38.19
C ASN A 4 -14.17 -35.06 -37.01
N ILE A 5 -14.63 -36.28 -36.70
CA ILE A 5 -15.56 -36.55 -35.59
C ILE A 5 -14.85 -36.43 -34.24
N VAL A 6 -13.58 -36.85 -34.17
CA VAL A 6 -12.76 -36.73 -32.95
C VAL A 6 -12.40 -35.27 -32.67
N ILE A 7 -12.14 -34.47 -33.72
CA ILE A 7 -11.86 -33.03 -33.58
C ILE A 7 -13.12 -32.27 -33.17
N LEU A 8 -14.30 -32.59 -33.73
CA LEU A 8 -15.58 -32.01 -33.32
C LEU A 8 -15.94 -32.36 -31.87
N GLY A 9 -15.66 -33.58 -31.41
CA GLY A 9 -15.88 -33.98 -30.01
C GLY A 9 -14.94 -33.30 -29.01
N ALA A 10 -13.68 -33.09 -29.37
CA ALA A 10 -12.69 -32.44 -28.50
C ALA A 10 -12.95 -30.92 -28.35
N VAL A 11 -13.41 -30.25 -29.42
CA VAL A 11 -13.77 -28.82 -29.37
C VAL A 11 -15.03 -28.59 -28.53
N LEU A 12 -16.02 -29.47 -28.62
CA LEU A 12 -17.24 -29.42 -27.79
C LEU A 12 -16.96 -29.65 -26.30
N LEU A 13 -16.00 -30.52 -25.96
CA LEU A 13 -15.60 -30.75 -24.57
C LEU A 13 -14.80 -29.56 -23.98
N CYS A 14 -14.04 -28.84 -24.81
CA CYS A 14 -13.23 -27.70 -24.38
C CYS A 14 -14.03 -26.39 -24.22
N CYS A 15 -15.19 -26.26 -24.85
CA CYS A 15 -16.06 -25.07 -24.77
C CYS A 15 -17.00 -25.04 -23.55
N THR A 16 -17.03 -26.07 -22.70
CA THR A 16 -17.96 -26.14 -21.55
C THR A 16 -17.35 -25.71 -20.21
N LEU A 17 -16.06 -25.36 -20.18
CA LEU A 17 -15.35 -24.92 -18.96
C LEU A 17 -15.27 -23.39 -18.81
N GLN A 18 -16.21 -22.66 -19.41
CA GLN A 18 -16.46 -21.25 -19.06
C GLN A 18 -17.74 -21.20 -18.24
N ALA A 19 -17.73 -21.86 -17.08
CA ALA A 19 -18.64 -21.48 -16.01
C ALA A 19 -18.24 -20.06 -15.59
N ALA A 20 -18.92 -19.06 -16.15
CA ALA A 20 -18.91 -17.72 -15.60
C ALA A 20 -19.30 -17.87 -14.12
N VAL A 21 -18.32 -17.72 -13.24
CA VAL A 21 -18.57 -17.59 -11.80
C VAL A 21 -19.27 -16.25 -11.59
N ASN A 22 -20.55 -16.20 -11.93
CA ASN A 22 -21.45 -15.13 -11.51
C ASN A 22 -21.73 -15.35 -10.01
N GLY A 23 -20.68 -15.19 -9.19
CA GLY A 23 -20.85 -14.98 -7.77
C GLY A 23 -21.59 -13.65 -7.61
N ALA A 24 -22.64 -13.63 -6.78
CA ALA A 24 -23.30 -12.38 -6.45
C ALA A 24 -22.27 -11.40 -5.88
N GLU A 25 -22.14 -10.23 -6.51
CA GLU A 25 -21.29 -9.14 -6.03
C GLU A 25 -21.82 -8.61 -4.69
N TYR A 26 -20.95 -7.95 -3.92
CA TYR A 26 -21.39 -7.22 -2.73
C TYR A 26 -22.24 -6.00 -3.12
N ASP A 27 -23.10 -5.57 -2.20
CA ASP A 27 -23.98 -4.42 -2.44
C ASP A 27 -23.16 -3.15 -2.70
N THR A 28 -23.41 -2.52 -3.85
CA THR A 28 -22.69 -1.32 -4.31
C THR A 28 -23.34 -0.01 -3.88
N LYS A 29 -24.44 -0.05 -3.11
CA LYS A 29 -25.16 1.16 -2.63
C LYS A 29 -24.28 2.13 -1.83
N TYR A 30 -23.18 1.64 -1.26
CA TYR A 30 -22.25 2.42 -0.44
C TYR A 30 -20.91 2.74 -1.12
N ASP A 31 -20.75 2.43 -2.40
CA ASP A 31 -19.48 2.63 -3.11
C ASP A 31 -19.05 4.12 -3.25
N ASN A 32 -19.94 5.06 -2.94
CA ASN A 32 -19.71 6.51 -3.01
C ASN A 32 -19.49 7.17 -1.64
N VAL A 33 -19.19 6.39 -0.61
CA VAL A 33 -18.86 6.94 0.71
C VAL A 33 -17.57 7.76 0.63
N ASP A 34 -17.58 8.96 1.23
CA ASP A 34 -16.42 9.84 1.29
C ASP A 34 -15.43 9.36 2.36
N LEU A 35 -14.46 8.55 1.94
CA LEU A 35 -13.40 8.04 2.81
C LEU A 35 -12.54 9.17 3.40
N ASP A 36 -12.35 10.28 2.68
CA ASP A 36 -11.51 11.38 3.16
C ASP A 36 -12.20 12.17 4.28
N GLU A 37 -13.53 12.32 4.22
CA GLU A 37 -14.30 12.86 5.34
C GLU A 37 -14.16 11.99 6.59
N ILE A 38 -14.25 10.67 6.43
CA ILE A 38 -14.10 9.73 7.54
C ILE A 38 -12.69 9.85 8.15
N PHE A 39 -11.64 9.89 7.33
CA PHE A 39 -10.26 9.99 7.82
C PHE A 39 -9.96 11.29 8.54
N ARG A 40 -10.55 12.42 8.10
CA ARG A 40 -10.39 13.73 8.76
C ARG A 40 -11.16 13.86 10.07
N SER A 41 -12.13 12.98 10.32
CA SER A 41 -12.99 13.03 11.49
C SER A 41 -12.68 11.90 12.47
N THR A 42 -11.94 12.21 13.53
CA THR A 42 -11.64 11.26 14.61
C THR A 42 -12.90 10.60 15.16
N ARG A 43 -14.01 11.34 15.25
CA ARG A 43 -15.30 10.80 15.70
C ARG A 43 -15.84 9.75 14.73
N LEU A 44 -15.89 10.05 13.43
CA LEU A 44 -16.41 9.12 12.43
C LEU A 44 -15.54 7.88 12.32
N LEU A 45 -14.22 8.06 12.18
CA LEU A 45 -13.27 6.97 12.10
C LEU A 45 -13.36 6.04 13.31
N ASN A 46 -13.44 6.59 14.53
CA ASN A 46 -13.60 5.79 15.74
C ASN A 46 -14.90 4.99 15.75
N ASN A 47 -16.00 5.53 15.22
CA ASN A 47 -17.26 4.78 15.12
C ASN A 47 -17.11 3.58 14.16
N TYR A 48 -16.48 3.76 13.00
CA TYR A 48 -16.20 2.65 12.08
C TYR A 48 -15.27 1.61 12.71
N MET A 49 -14.17 2.04 13.34
CA MET A 49 -13.23 1.11 14.00
C MET A 49 -13.91 0.34 15.14
N ASN A 50 -14.73 0.99 15.96
CA ASN A 50 -15.44 0.33 17.05
C ASN A 50 -16.50 -0.65 16.53
N CYS A 51 -17.20 -0.30 15.45
CA CYS A 51 -18.11 -1.20 14.75
C CYS A 51 -17.36 -2.47 14.29
N LEU A 52 -16.26 -2.30 13.56
CA LEU A 52 -15.48 -3.42 13.02
C LEU A 52 -14.83 -4.26 14.13
N LYS A 53 -14.39 -3.63 15.24
CA LYS A 53 -13.90 -4.34 16.44
C LYS A 53 -15.00 -5.00 17.27
N LYS A 54 -16.27 -4.87 16.88
CA LYS A 54 -17.44 -5.42 17.59
C LYS A 54 -17.63 -4.84 19.01
N VAL A 55 -17.20 -3.61 19.25
CA VAL A 55 -17.28 -2.91 20.56
C VAL A 55 -18.15 -1.65 20.53
N GLY A 56 -18.90 -1.44 19.45
CA GLY A 56 -19.78 -0.28 19.30
C GLY A 56 -20.85 -0.48 18.23
N PRO A 57 -21.77 0.49 18.11
CA PRO A 57 -22.80 0.47 17.08
C PRO A 57 -22.18 0.63 15.69
N CYS A 58 -22.89 0.12 14.69
CA CYS A 58 -22.52 0.24 13.28
C CYS A 58 -23.49 1.17 12.56
N THR A 59 -22.97 1.99 11.64
CA THR A 59 -23.78 2.58 10.58
C THR A 59 -24.26 1.46 9.63
N PRO A 60 -25.30 1.70 8.81
CA PRO A 60 -25.75 0.71 7.82
C PRO A 60 -24.62 0.21 6.91
N GLU A 61 -23.77 1.12 6.42
CA GLU A 61 -22.57 0.78 5.65
C GLU A 61 -21.55 -0.01 6.47
N GLY A 62 -21.20 0.47 7.67
CA GLY A 62 -20.22 -0.23 8.51
C GLY A 62 -20.67 -1.63 8.88
N LYS A 63 -21.99 -1.86 8.98
CA LYS A 63 -22.57 -3.19 9.19
C LYS A 63 -22.38 -4.08 7.96
N GLU A 64 -22.71 -3.59 6.77
CA GLU A 64 -22.49 -4.30 5.49
C GLU A 64 -21.02 -4.71 5.34
N LEU A 65 -20.09 -3.77 5.56
CA LEU A 65 -18.66 -4.04 5.51
C LEU A 65 -18.26 -5.12 6.54
N LYS A 66 -18.69 -4.97 7.79
CA LYS A 66 -18.37 -5.92 8.87
C LYS A 66 -18.83 -7.35 8.57
N GLU A 67 -20.00 -7.50 7.95
CA GLU A 67 -20.59 -8.79 7.61
C GLU A 67 -19.87 -9.45 6.42
N ASN A 68 -19.46 -8.66 5.43
CA ASN A 68 -18.79 -9.15 4.22
C ASN A 68 -17.27 -9.29 4.36
N LEU A 69 -16.64 -8.62 5.34
CA LEU A 69 -15.19 -8.58 5.51
C LEU A 69 -14.52 -9.97 5.62
N PRO A 70 -15.06 -10.94 6.40
CA PRO A 70 -14.46 -12.28 6.46
C PRO A 70 -14.46 -13.01 5.11
N ASP A 71 -15.56 -12.92 4.35
CA ASP A 71 -15.66 -13.52 3.02
C ASP A 71 -14.67 -12.84 2.06
N ALA A 72 -14.63 -11.50 2.07
CA ALA A 72 -13.72 -10.71 1.23
C ALA A 72 -12.24 -11.04 1.47
N LEU A 73 -11.84 -11.28 2.72
CA LEU A 73 -10.46 -11.69 3.02
C LEU A 73 -10.18 -13.14 2.58
N ALA A 74 -11.14 -14.05 2.76
CA ALA A 74 -10.97 -15.46 2.40
C ALA A 74 -10.96 -15.70 0.88
N ASN A 75 -11.55 -14.79 0.10
CA ASN A 75 -11.71 -14.93 -1.35
C ASN A 75 -11.01 -13.85 -2.17
N ASP A 76 -10.04 -13.15 -1.60
CA ASP A 76 -9.29 -12.07 -2.27
C ASP A 76 -10.19 -10.98 -2.88
N CYS A 77 -11.27 -10.63 -2.19
CA CYS A 77 -12.24 -9.62 -2.62
C CYS A 77 -12.85 -9.95 -4.00
N ALA A 78 -13.04 -11.24 -4.32
CA ALA A 78 -13.53 -11.68 -5.64
C ALA A 78 -14.89 -11.08 -6.02
N LYS A 79 -15.74 -10.78 -5.03
CA LYS A 79 -17.08 -10.19 -5.19
C LYS A 79 -17.11 -8.66 -5.05
N CYS A 80 -15.95 -8.04 -4.82
CA CYS A 80 -15.87 -6.60 -4.61
C CYS A 80 -15.93 -5.85 -5.93
N SER A 81 -16.67 -4.75 -5.96
CA SER A 81 -16.62 -3.79 -7.07
C SER A 81 -15.23 -3.14 -7.16
N ASP A 82 -14.91 -2.52 -8.29
CA ASP A 82 -13.65 -1.80 -8.46
C ASP A 82 -13.51 -0.63 -7.47
N LYS A 83 -14.63 0.02 -7.12
CA LYS A 83 -14.66 1.08 -6.10
C LYS A 83 -14.38 0.53 -4.71
N GLN A 84 -14.95 -0.63 -4.37
CA GLN A 84 -14.69 -1.30 -3.09
C GLN A 84 -13.23 -1.74 -2.97
N LYS A 85 -12.63 -2.28 -4.05
CA LYS A 85 -11.20 -2.64 -4.07
C LYS A 85 -10.30 -1.42 -3.88
N ALA A 86 -10.56 -0.35 -4.62
CA ALA A 86 -9.81 0.90 -4.49
C ALA A 86 -9.96 1.52 -3.09
N GLY A 87 -11.19 1.53 -2.56
CA GLY A 87 -11.50 2.02 -1.23
C GLY A 87 -10.84 1.19 -0.12
N ALA A 88 -10.90 -0.14 -0.23
CA ALA A 88 -10.25 -1.06 0.71
C ALA A 88 -8.74 -0.83 0.76
N SER A 89 -8.09 -0.72 -0.40
CA SER A 89 -6.66 -0.36 -0.48
C SER A 89 -6.39 0.94 0.28
N LYS A 90 -7.11 2.02 -0.06
CA LYS A 90 -6.94 3.34 0.60
C LYS A 90 -7.12 3.27 2.12
N VAL A 91 -8.16 2.57 2.60
CA VAL A 91 -8.46 2.39 4.03
C VAL A 91 -7.37 1.60 4.74
N ILE A 92 -6.93 0.47 4.16
CA ILE A 92 -5.90 -0.37 4.75
C ILE A 92 -4.60 0.41 4.89
N HIS A 93 -4.15 1.08 3.82
CA HIS A 93 -2.97 1.95 3.87
C HIS A 93 -3.07 3.00 4.98
N PHE A 94 -4.20 3.71 5.07
CA PHE A 94 -4.39 4.74 6.09
C PHE A 94 -4.35 4.16 7.52
N ILE A 95 -5.05 3.06 7.77
CA ILE A 95 -5.15 2.47 9.11
C ILE A 95 -3.81 1.89 9.56
N VAL A 96 -3.09 1.25 8.64
CA VAL A 96 -1.76 0.70 8.90
C VAL A 96 -0.76 1.81 9.26
N GLU A 97 -0.82 2.96 8.58
CA GLU A 97 0.09 4.08 8.85
C GLU A 97 -0.29 4.90 10.08
N ASN A 98 -1.58 5.13 10.30
CA ASN A 98 -2.05 6.14 11.25
C ASN A 98 -2.78 5.56 12.48
N ARG A 99 -3.15 4.27 12.45
CA ARG A 99 -4.04 3.62 13.43
C ARG A 99 -3.59 2.18 13.74
N ARG A 100 -2.29 2.00 14.02
CA ARG A 100 -1.65 0.68 14.21
C ARG A 100 -2.34 -0.20 15.26
N ASP A 101 -2.81 0.40 16.35
CA ASP A 101 -3.53 -0.35 17.40
C ASP A 101 -4.87 -0.89 16.89
N ASP A 102 -5.61 -0.11 16.10
CA ASP A 102 -6.85 -0.58 15.47
C ASP A 102 -6.54 -1.65 14.43
N PHE A 103 -5.49 -1.47 13.62
CA PHE A 103 -5.06 -2.49 12.67
C PHE A 103 -4.79 -3.82 13.36
N GLY A 104 -3.97 -3.82 14.42
CA GLY A 104 -3.64 -5.03 15.17
C GLY A 104 -4.84 -5.66 15.86
N ALA A 105 -5.83 -4.87 16.29
CA ALA A 105 -7.08 -5.40 16.82
C ALA A 105 -7.95 -6.05 15.74
N LEU A 106 -8.03 -5.44 14.56
CA LEU A 106 -8.78 -5.98 13.42
C LEU A 106 -8.12 -7.24 12.84
N GLU A 107 -6.79 -7.25 12.74
CA GLU A 107 -6.02 -8.41 12.28
C GLU A 107 -6.34 -9.64 13.14
N LYS A 108 -6.34 -9.52 14.47
CA LYS A 108 -6.71 -10.62 15.38
C LYS A 108 -8.15 -11.12 15.17
N LEU A 109 -9.06 -10.25 14.72
CA LEU A 109 -10.47 -10.59 14.53
C LEU A 109 -10.76 -11.21 13.16
N TYR A 110 -10.09 -10.74 12.12
CA TYR A 110 -10.44 -11.03 10.72
C TYR A 110 -9.34 -11.76 9.94
N ASP A 111 -8.08 -11.63 10.34
CA ASP A 111 -6.93 -12.36 9.76
C ASP A 111 -6.08 -13.04 10.86
N PRO A 112 -6.66 -13.97 11.65
CA PRO A 112 -5.92 -14.64 12.73
C PRO A 112 -4.75 -15.49 12.20
N SER A 113 -4.76 -15.84 10.91
CA SER A 113 -3.69 -16.59 10.25
C SER A 113 -2.54 -15.69 9.77
N GLY A 114 -2.75 -14.37 9.69
CA GLY A 114 -1.82 -13.41 9.08
C GLY A 114 -1.64 -13.56 7.56
N GLU A 115 -2.54 -14.27 6.87
CA GLU A 115 -2.43 -14.54 5.43
C GLU A 115 -2.57 -13.26 4.62
N PHE A 116 -3.60 -12.46 4.92
CA PHE A 116 -3.82 -11.20 4.24
C PHE A 116 -2.61 -10.27 4.45
N ARG A 117 -2.12 -10.17 5.69
CA ARG A 117 -0.95 -9.33 5.99
C ARG A 117 0.28 -9.77 5.21
N ARG A 118 0.63 -11.06 5.22
CA ARG A 118 1.79 -11.58 4.47
C ARG A 118 1.68 -11.31 2.98
N LYS A 119 0.48 -11.49 2.43
CA LYS A 119 0.24 -11.40 0.98
C LYS A 119 0.24 -9.96 0.46
N TYR A 120 -0.26 -9.01 1.24
CA TYR A 120 -0.54 -7.66 0.74
C TYR A 120 0.26 -6.56 1.44
N LEU A 121 0.75 -6.79 2.66
CA LEU A 121 1.31 -5.73 3.50
C LEU A 121 2.77 -5.94 3.89
N ASP A 122 3.28 -7.16 4.02
CA ASP A 122 4.62 -7.38 4.58
C ASP A 122 5.73 -6.70 3.76
N GLU A 123 5.68 -6.69 2.43
CA GLU A 123 6.66 -5.92 1.62
C GLU A 123 6.55 -4.40 1.84
N GLN A 124 5.33 -3.90 1.99
CA GLN A 124 5.04 -2.49 2.20
C GLN A 124 5.36 -2.02 3.63
N MET A 125 5.22 -2.93 4.60
CA MET A 125 5.41 -2.71 6.03
C MET A 125 6.83 -2.95 6.50
N HIS A 126 7.55 -3.89 5.86
CA HIS A 126 8.96 -4.13 6.11
C HIS A 126 9.79 -2.88 5.82
N PHE A 127 9.42 -2.08 4.81
CA PHE A 127 10.04 -0.77 4.56
C PHE A 127 9.92 0.20 5.75
N ARG A 128 8.89 0.07 6.60
CA ARG A 128 8.58 1.05 7.66
C ARG A 128 8.86 0.60 9.08
N LEU A 129 8.95 -0.70 9.38
CA LEU A 129 9.45 -1.15 10.70
C LEU A 129 10.91 -0.71 10.92
N HIS A 130 11.72 -0.60 9.86
CA HIS A 130 13.06 -0.01 9.94
C HIS A 130 13.08 1.51 10.14
N ARG A 131 11.95 2.20 9.96
CA ARG A 131 11.85 3.65 10.18
C ARG A 131 11.51 4.01 11.63
N GLU A 132 10.89 3.13 12.40
CA GLU A 132 10.52 3.41 13.80
C GLU A 132 11.70 3.30 14.79
N GLU A 133 12.78 2.60 14.43
CA GLU A 133 13.99 2.51 15.25
C GLU A 133 14.91 3.74 15.10
N GLY A 134 14.62 4.69 14.19
CA GLY A 134 15.44 5.87 13.97
C GLY A 134 14.71 7.02 13.30
N GLY A 135 14.30 8.02 14.09
CA GLY A 135 14.07 9.36 13.52
C GLY A 135 12.99 10.21 14.18
N SER A 136 13.27 10.73 15.37
CA SER A 136 12.86 12.10 15.72
C SER A 136 14.05 13.01 15.47
N ALA A 137 14.21 13.51 14.25
CA ALA A 137 15.02 14.69 13.98
C ALA A 137 14.48 15.39 12.74
N ALA A 138 14.38 16.71 12.87
CA ALA A 138 13.67 17.61 12.00
C ALA A 138 14.23 17.69 10.56
N VAL A 139 13.30 18.00 9.68
CA VAL A 139 13.40 18.76 8.42
C VAL A 139 14.72 19.50 8.22
N GLU A 140 15.37 19.26 7.08
CA GLU A 140 15.88 20.37 6.26
C GLU A 140 15.74 20.05 4.77
N GLU A 141 14.99 20.93 4.12
CA GLU A 141 14.65 20.99 2.70
C GLU A 141 15.82 21.58 1.90
N LYS A 142 16.23 20.94 0.79
CA LYS A 142 16.50 21.63 -0.49
C LYS A 142 16.73 20.67 -1.65
N SER A 143 15.75 20.59 -2.57
CA SER A 143 16.00 20.36 -4.00
C SER A 143 16.50 21.70 -4.60
N PRO A 144 17.33 21.79 -5.66
CA PRO A 144 17.15 21.03 -6.90
C PRO A 144 18.40 20.68 -7.74
N ALA A 145 18.17 19.72 -8.62
CA ALA A 145 18.54 19.64 -10.04
C ALA A 145 19.97 19.95 -10.56
N SER A 146 20.25 19.16 -11.60
CA SER A 146 20.99 19.50 -12.84
C SER A 146 22.46 19.09 -12.95
N GLU A 147 22.70 18.48 -14.10
CA GLU A 147 23.97 18.02 -14.66
C GLU A 147 24.94 19.18 -14.89
N SER A 148 26.24 18.91 -14.72
CA SER A 148 27.27 19.40 -15.66
C SER A 148 28.62 18.74 -15.38
N GLU A 149 29.19 18.17 -16.44
CA GLU A 149 30.62 17.89 -16.59
C GLU A 149 31.50 19.05 -16.12
N ALA A 150 32.64 18.74 -15.51
CA ALA A 150 33.94 19.25 -15.97
C ALA A 150 35.09 18.65 -15.14
N THR A 151 36.02 18.09 -15.91
CA THR A 151 37.44 17.84 -15.65
C THR A 151 38.16 18.97 -14.91
N THR A 152 39.15 18.66 -14.06
CA THR A 152 40.61 18.79 -14.35
C THR A 152 41.46 18.51 -13.10
N GLU A 153 42.63 17.92 -13.35
CA GLU A 153 43.76 17.66 -12.45
C GLU A 153 44.26 18.91 -11.69
N GLU A 154 44.88 18.71 -10.51
CA GLU A 154 46.27 19.16 -10.32
C GLU A 154 46.94 18.39 -9.17
N ALA A 155 48.07 17.77 -9.49
CA ALA A 155 49.02 17.17 -8.57
C ALA A 155 50.03 18.22 -8.10
N ALA A 156 50.25 18.31 -6.79
CA ALA A 156 51.33 19.09 -6.20
C ALA A 156 52.55 18.20 -5.92
N ALA A 157 53.74 18.59 -6.40
CA ALA A 157 54.96 18.59 -5.59
C ALA A 157 56.21 19.10 -6.36
N ALA A 158 56.77 20.18 -5.80
CA ALA A 158 58.20 20.43 -5.55
C ALA A 158 59.15 20.75 -6.72
N ALA A 159 59.62 22.00 -6.73
CA ALA A 159 60.97 22.37 -7.14
C ALA A 159 61.55 23.42 -6.17
N GLN A 160 62.85 23.29 -5.91
CA GLN A 160 63.69 23.95 -4.90
C GLN A 160 64.24 25.31 -5.40
N ASP A 161 64.40 26.28 -4.50
CA ASP A 161 65.67 26.89 -4.02
C ASP A 161 66.19 28.12 -4.82
N HIS A 162 66.86 29.00 -4.07
CA HIS A 162 67.43 30.33 -4.35
C HIS A 162 66.42 31.48 -4.25
N GLY A 163 66.54 32.46 -3.36
CA GLY A 163 67.68 32.92 -2.56
C GLY A 163 67.76 34.45 -2.68
N GLN A 164 67.88 35.13 -1.53
CA GLN A 164 68.17 36.58 -1.36
C GLN A 164 67.04 37.55 -1.79
N SER A 165 66.87 38.75 -1.25
CA SER A 165 67.24 39.49 -0.03
C SER A 165 66.59 40.88 -0.22
N ALA A 166 66.43 41.63 0.87
CA ALA A 166 66.31 43.09 0.92
C ALA A 166 64.91 43.75 0.79
N GLU A 167 64.50 44.31 1.94
CA GLU A 167 64.23 45.75 2.15
C GLU A 167 62.96 46.41 1.55
N GLY A 168 62.05 46.82 2.43
CA GLY A 168 61.77 48.27 2.58
C GLY A 168 60.49 48.88 1.96
N ARG A 169 59.54 49.18 2.85
CA ARG A 169 58.97 50.54 3.09
C ARG A 169 58.09 51.20 1.98
N ARG A 170 56.77 51.15 2.14
CA ARG A 170 55.83 52.26 2.46
C ARG A 170 54.40 51.86 2.16
#